data_AF-A0A9P8VNI1-F1
#
_entry.id   AF-A0A9P8VNI1-F1
#
_cell.length_a   1.000
_cell.length_b   1.000
_cell.length_c   1.000
_cell.angle_alpha   90.00
_cell.angle_beta   90.00
_cell.angle_gamma   90.00
#
_symmetry.space_group_name_H-M   'P 1'
#
loop_
_entity.id
_entity.type
_entity.pdbx_description
1 polymer ?
#
loop_
_entity_poly.entity_id
_entity_poly.type
_entity_poly.pdbx_seq_one_letter_code
_entity_poly.pdbx_strand_id
1 'polypeptide(L)'
;MAVASENAKRFSQNNLHKLEQLDSQQKDFRKRIIGTQNFVAEQPALSVTSREAFEDFWKKVHGSKVVFDQKHEQGAGRLSRGATSLAASANEILRDVSPILELVRDFGAPFGGMAIGTICFVFAVAGNRQKMEEQIITTFASIRDRLPGIRVYQHIYNDDHELDNNLQSKILDAYDSFLGFCMAAFDFYTRGSLRRWTKTLQYTTDLNEQVLRVQKALVDVRLVCEDLLSKNVDAVKNSVNHLQVINAGLENEVERLTNEVQGLRLQLSELQANNDKEHVEKIAKLLGLWPFSDDTKHQDVIKHRGDVAAVFSQRNLRSRTTVAAQQSAIVGSIDYQEWLKSSDSRMLVLSGVNEYARTHHCWVSPIALNLIDKLTADNDEGGRDHCAFYLLGLRQQDDTWADVLAFLVYRLLELNKKALRDEKRCQELWSDLQSYSQAYLDASDIFRTSADKETRRPTMQRG
;
A
#
# COMPACT_ATOMS: atom_id res chain seq x y z
N MET A 1 28.10 -28.72 10.38
CA MET A 1 28.50 -28.05 11.64
C MET A 1 27.46 -27.00 11.94
N ALA A 2 26.50 -27.31 12.81
CA ALA A 2 25.51 -26.34 13.26
C ALA A 2 26.24 -25.34 14.17
N VAL A 3 26.21 -24.06 13.79
CA VAL A 3 26.61 -22.96 14.68
C VAL A 3 25.63 -23.01 15.85
N ALA A 4 26.07 -23.57 16.97
CA ALA A 4 25.33 -23.56 18.20
C ALA A 4 25.11 -22.08 18.58
N SER A 5 23.85 -21.67 18.62
CA SER A 5 23.41 -20.38 19.11
C SER A 5 23.97 -20.17 20.52
N GLU A 6 25.03 -19.38 20.62
CA GLU A 6 25.83 -19.19 21.84
C GLU A 6 25.18 -18.26 22.88
N ASN A 7 24.03 -17.66 22.55
CA ASN A 7 23.25 -16.86 23.48
C ASN A 7 22.08 -17.67 24.05
N ALA A 8 22.39 -18.85 24.61
CA ALA A 8 21.42 -19.57 25.42
C ALA A 8 21.13 -18.72 26.67
N LYS A 9 19.93 -18.15 26.73
CA LYS A 9 19.46 -17.32 27.83
C LYS A 9 19.64 -18.05 29.16
N ARG A 10 20.37 -17.47 30.11
CA ARG A 10 20.66 -18.07 31.42
C ARG A 10 20.32 -17.11 32.54
N PHE A 11 19.85 -17.66 33.65
CA PHE A 11 19.71 -16.88 34.88
C PHE A 11 21.05 -16.31 35.34
N SER A 12 20.99 -15.19 36.06
CA SER A 12 22.16 -14.64 36.77
C SER A 12 22.77 -15.68 37.70
N GLN A 13 24.07 -15.55 38.01
CA GLN A 13 24.78 -16.50 38.87
C GLN A 13 24.14 -16.64 40.25
N ASN A 14 23.62 -15.54 40.81
CA ASN A 14 22.87 -15.54 42.08
C ASN A 14 21.56 -16.34 41.98
N ASN A 15 20.84 -16.18 40.87
CA ASN A 15 19.60 -16.91 40.62
C ASN A 15 19.86 -18.41 40.39
N LEU A 16 20.94 -18.76 39.69
CA LEU A 16 21.36 -20.17 39.54
C LEU A 16 21.69 -20.81 40.89
N HIS A 17 22.41 -20.11 41.77
CA HIS A 17 22.72 -20.62 43.10
C HIS A 17 21.46 -20.85 43.95
N LYS A 18 20.50 -19.92 43.92
CA LYS A 18 19.20 -20.11 44.57
C LYS A 18 18.48 -21.35 44.02
N LEU A 19 18.49 -21.52 42.70
CA LEU A 19 17.84 -22.64 42.04
C LEU A 19 18.48 -23.98 42.40
N GLU A 20 19.81 -24.04 42.48
CA GLU A 20 20.57 -25.22 42.93
C GLU A 20 20.22 -25.58 44.38
N GLN A 21 20.16 -24.59 45.28
CA GLN A 21 19.76 -24.81 46.68
C GLN A 21 18.37 -25.43 46.76
N LEU A 22 17.41 -24.91 46.00
CA LEU A 22 16.05 -25.43 45.98
C LEU A 22 15.95 -26.81 45.30
N ASP A 23 16.76 -27.09 44.28
CA ASP A 23 16.87 -28.42 43.69
C ASP A 23 17.37 -29.45 44.73
N SER A 24 18.34 -29.04 45.57
CA SER A 24 18.80 -29.86 46.71
C SER A 24 17.70 -30.09 47.74
N GLN A 25 16.92 -29.06 48.10
CA GLN A 25 15.79 -29.21 49.03
C GLN A 25 14.74 -30.18 48.49
N GLN A 26 14.43 -30.13 47.20
CA GLN A 26 13.51 -31.06 46.57
C GLN A 26 14.05 -32.50 46.53
N LYS A 27 15.36 -32.70 46.32
CA LYS A 27 15.99 -34.02 46.42
C LYS A 27 15.85 -34.60 47.82
N ASP A 28 16.12 -33.80 48.84
CA ASP A 28 16.01 -34.24 50.23
C ASP A 28 14.55 -34.54 50.59
N PHE A 29 13.62 -33.69 50.16
CA PHE A 29 12.18 -33.93 50.27
C PHE A 29 11.77 -35.28 49.65
N ARG A 30 12.18 -35.56 48.41
CA ARG A 30 11.92 -36.82 47.71
C ARG A 30 12.49 -38.03 48.44
N LYS A 31 13.75 -37.95 48.91
CA LYS A 31 14.39 -39.01 49.71
C LYS A 31 13.58 -39.34 50.97
N ARG A 32 13.11 -38.31 51.69
CA ARG A 32 12.27 -38.50 52.90
C ARG A 32 10.96 -39.23 52.58
N ILE A 33 10.31 -38.88 51.47
CA ILE A 33 9.07 -39.52 51.04
C ILE A 33 9.29 -40.99 50.68
N ILE A 34 10.34 -41.28 49.90
CA ILE A 34 10.64 -42.66 49.46
C ILE A 34 10.92 -43.57 50.66
N GLY A 35 11.59 -43.05 51.69
CA GLY A 35 11.84 -43.79 52.93
C GLY A 35 10.60 -44.00 53.82
N THR A 36 9.47 -43.34 53.54
CA THR A 36 8.27 -43.42 54.37
C THR A 36 7.26 -44.40 53.77
N GLN A 37 6.98 -45.51 54.46
CA GLN A 37 6.06 -46.57 53.97
C GLN A 37 4.60 -46.12 53.76
N ASN A 38 4.22 -44.95 54.28
CA ASN A 38 2.83 -44.48 54.24
C ASN A 38 2.39 -43.88 52.89
N PHE A 39 3.29 -43.74 51.91
CA PHE A 39 3.02 -43.03 50.64
C PHE A 39 3.33 -43.85 49.38
N VAL A 40 3.31 -45.19 49.48
CA VAL A 40 3.67 -46.08 48.37
C VAL A 40 2.78 -45.86 47.13
N ALA A 41 1.49 -45.54 47.34
CA ALA A 41 0.55 -45.32 46.24
C ALA A 41 0.80 -43.99 45.50
N GLU A 42 1.31 -42.98 46.21
CA GLU A 42 1.55 -41.63 45.70
C GLU A 42 2.96 -41.43 45.13
N GLN A 43 3.92 -42.30 45.47
CA GLN A 43 5.32 -42.22 44.99
C GLN A 43 5.48 -42.04 43.46
N PRO A 44 4.67 -42.65 42.58
CA PRO A 44 4.79 -42.42 41.14
C PRO A 44 4.60 -40.95 40.72
N ALA A 45 3.90 -40.13 41.53
CA ALA A 45 3.76 -38.70 41.28
C ALA A 45 5.11 -37.96 41.23
N LEU A 46 6.13 -38.43 41.97
CA LEU A 46 7.46 -37.83 42.00
C LEU A 46 8.24 -38.01 40.68
N SER A 47 7.88 -39.01 39.89
CA SER A 47 8.48 -39.25 38.57
C SER A 47 7.88 -38.39 37.46
N VAL A 48 6.85 -37.58 37.75
CA VAL A 48 6.24 -36.68 36.78
C VAL A 48 7.17 -35.49 36.54
N THR A 49 7.61 -35.31 35.29
CA THR A 49 8.54 -34.24 34.87
C THR A 49 7.97 -33.30 33.83
N SER A 50 6.77 -33.58 33.31
CA SER A 50 6.09 -32.75 32.32
C SER A 50 4.63 -32.58 32.64
N ARG A 51 4.00 -31.60 31.99
CA ARG A 51 2.57 -31.36 32.14
C ARG A 51 1.73 -32.50 31.57
N GLU A 52 2.11 -33.03 30.42
CA GLU A 52 1.42 -34.15 29.77
C GLU A 52 1.48 -35.39 30.68
N ALA A 53 2.67 -35.66 31.25
CA ALA A 53 2.85 -36.73 32.21
C ALA A 53 2.03 -36.53 33.49
N PHE A 54 1.80 -35.28 33.92
CA PHE A 54 0.90 -34.98 35.03
C PHE A 54 -0.55 -35.31 34.69
N GLU A 55 -1.04 -34.86 33.53
CA GLU A 55 -2.42 -35.12 33.09
C GLU A 55 -2.68 -36.64 32.99
N ASP A 56 -1.71 -37.40 32.47
CA ASP A 56 -1.79 -38.85 32.37
C ASP A 56 -1.73 -39.54 33.74
N PHE A 57 -0.83 -39.10 34.62
CA PHE A 57 -0.77 -39.58 36.00
C PHE A 57 -2.11 -39.34 36.71
N TRP A 58 -2.70 -38.16 36.57
CA TRP A 58 -3.96 -37.81 37.21
C TRP A 58 -5.14 -38.61 36.68
N LYS A 59 -5.25 -38.78 35.37
CA LYS A 59 -6.27 -39.65 34.75
C LYS A 59 -6.19 -41.07 35.32
N LYS A 60 -4.98 -41.61 35.51
CA LYS A 60 -4.76 -42.95 36.05
C LYS A 60 -5.14 -43.06 37.53
N VAL A 61 -4.71 -42.12 38.37
CA VAL A 61 -5.07 -42.07 39.80
C VAL A 61 -6.59 -41.95 39.94
N HIS A 62 -7.21 -41.08 39.14
CA HIS A 62 -8.64 -40.84 39.19
C HIS A 62 -9.47 -42.02 38.67
N GLY A 63 -9.08 -42.62 37.54
CA GLY A 63 -9.75 -43.79 36.98
C GLY A 63 -9.72 -44.98 37.94
N SER A 64 -8.58 -45.18 38.62
CA SER A 64 -8.44 -46.24 39.64
C SER A 64 -9.34 -45.99 40.85
N LYS A 65 -9.52 -44.72 41.26
CA LYS A 65 -10.39 -44.33 42.38
C LYS A 65 -11.87 -44.46 42.05
N VAL A 66 -12.29 -44.06 40.85
CA VAL A 66 -13.68 -44.24 40.38
C VAL A 66 -14.05 -45.72 40.35
N VAL A 67 -13.18 -46.59 39.83
CA VAL A 67 -13.41 -48.04 39.82
C VAL A 67 -13.45 -48.63 41.24
N PHE A 68 -12.64 -48.12 42.17
CA PHE A 68 -12.69 -48.50 43.57
C PHE A 68 -14.00 -48.09 44.23
N ASP A 69 -14.42 -46.83 44.05
CA ASP A 69 -15.65 -46.27 44.62
C ASP A 69 -16.91 -46.94 44.06
N GLN A 70 -16.92 -47.24 42.76
CA GLN A 70 -18.02 -47.94 42.08
C GLN A 70 -18.18 -49.39 42.59
N LYS A 71 -17.08 -50.03 43.01
CA LYS A 71 -17.11 -51.33 43.70
C LYS A 71 -17.56 -51.25 45.16
N HIS A 72 -17.60 -50.05 45.75
CA HIS A 72 -17.96 -49.80 47.16
C HIS A 72 -19.21 -48.90 47.31
N GLU A 73 -20.05 -48.82 46.26
CA GLU A 73 -21.20 -47.92 46.15
C GLU A 73 -22.30 -48.12 47.21
N GLN A 74 -22.25 -49.19 48.02
CA GLN A 74 -23.23 -49.41 49.09
C GLN A 74 -22.91 -48.69 50.42
N GLY A 75 -21.80 -47.92 50.54
CA GLY A 75 -21.45 -47.32 51.84
C GLY A 75 -20.79 -45.92 51.90
N ALA A 76 -20.24 -45.36 50.81
CA ALA A 76 -19.35 -44.19 50.93
C ALA A 76 -19.46 -43.11 49.82
N GLY A 77 -20.65 -42.90 49.24
CA GLY A 77 -20.88 -41.97 48.11
C GLY A 77 -20.52 -40.47 48.33
N ARG A 78 -20.13 -40.05 49.54
CA ARG A 78 -19.66 -38.68 49.81
C ARG A 78 -18.18 -38.44 49.52
N LEU A 79 -17.34 -39.49 49.45
CA LEU A 79 -15.91 -39.33 49.23
C LEU A 79 -15.52 -39.08 47.76
N SER A 80 -16.32 -39.53 46.79
CA SER A 80 -15.96 -39.42 45.37
C SER A 80 -16.10 -37.99 44.81
N ARG A 81 -17.05 -37.18 45.33
CA ARG A 81 -17.26 -35.79 44.87
C ARG A 81 -16.10 -34.83 45.19
N GLY A 82 -15.35 -35.06 46.27
CA GLY A 82 -14.17 -34.24 46.59
C GLY A 82 -12.97 -34.55 45.68
N ALA A 83 -12.76 -35.83 45.39
CA ALA A 83 -11.64 -36.23 44.53
C ALA A 83 -11.74 -35.64 43.11
N THR A 84 -12.96 -35.56 42.54
CA THR A 84 -13.20 -34.91 41.24
C THR A 84 -12.95 -33.40 41.29
N SER A 85 -13.39 -32.69 42.33
CA SER A 85 -13.17 -31.23 42.46
C SER A 85 -11.71 -30.86 42.65
N LEU A 86 -10.96 -31.66 43.43
CA LEU A 86 -9.53 -31.44 43.61
C LEU A 86 -8.75 -31.72 42.32
N ALA A 87 -9.11 -32.77 41.57
CA ALA A 87 -8.44 -33.08 40.31
C ALA A 87 -8.62 -31.97 39.27
N ALA A 88 -9.84 -31.44 39.14
CA ALA A 88 -10.12 -30.30 38.28
C ALA A 88 -9.31 -29.06 38.72
N SER A 89 -9.33 -28.76 40.02
CA SER A 89 -8.56 -27.65 40.60
C SER A 89 -7.06 -27.82 40.37
N ALA A 90 -6.49 -28.98 40.67
CA ALA A 90 -5.07 -29.26 40.52
C ALA A 90 -4.60 -29.11 39.07
N ASN A 91 -5.40 -29.56 38.11
CA ASN A 91 -5.10 -29.39 36.68
C ASN A 91 -5.14 -27.93 36.25
N GLU A 92 -6.13 -27.18 36.73
CA GLU A 92 -6.21 -25.75 36.45
C GLU A 92 -5.01 -24.98 37.04
N ILE A 93 -4.65 -25.29 38.29
CA ILE A 93 -3.51 -24.68 38.98
C ILE A 93 -2.20 -24.99 38.25
N LEU A 94 -1.98 -26.25 37.88
CA LEU A 94 -0.78 -26.63 37.13
C LEU A 94 -0.74 -25.97 35.76
N ARG A 95 -1.87 -25.83 35.06
CA ARG A 95 -1.94 -25.10 33.79
C ARG A 95 -1.50 -23.64 33.96
N ASP A 96 -1.91 -23.00 35.04
CA ASP A 96 -1.68 -21.59 35.27
C ASP A 96 -0.27 -21.31 35.82
N VAL A 97 0.32 -22.25 36.56
CA VAL A 97 1.71 -22.20 37.07
C VAL A 97 2.72 -22.75 36.05
N SER A 98 2.30 -23.57 35.08
CA SER A 98 3.15 -24.18 34.03
C SER A 98 4.11 -23.18 33.38
N PRO A 99 3.67 -21.96 32.97
CA PRO A 99 4.57 -21.00 32.33
C PRO A 99 5.75 -20.60 33.22
N ILE A 100 5.56 -20.49 34.55
CA ILE A 100 6.66 -20.24 35.49
C ILE A 100 7.59 -21.45 35.56
N LEU A 101 7.03 -22.66 35.67
CA LEU A 101 7.82 -23.90 35.78
C LEU A 101 8.65 -24.15 34.52
N GLU A 102 8.07 -23.93 33.35
CA GLU A 102 8.74 -24.01 32.06
C GLU A 102 9.83 -22.96 31.94
N LEU A 103 9.55 -21.70 32.31
CA LEU A 103 10.55 -20.63 32.28
C LEU A 103 11.73 -20.96 33.22
N VAL A 104 11.46 -21.43 34.44
CA VAL A 104 12.54 -21.80 35.36
C VAL A 104 13.32 -23.02 34.85
N ARG A 105 12.66 -24.02 34.25
CA ARG A 105 13.32 -25.19 33.66
C ARG A 105 14.21 -24.80 32.49
N ASP A 106 13.72 -23.94 31.60
CA ASP A 106 14.39 -23.61 30.35
C ASP A 106 15.60 -22.68 30.60
N PHE A 107 15.48 -21.71 31.50
CA PHE A 107 16.57 -20.78 31.85
C PHE A 107 17.50 -21.29 32.95
N GLY A 108 17.02 -22.25 33.74
CA GLY A 108 17.71 -22.81 34.90
C GLY A 108 18.31 -24.18 34.69
N ALA A 109 18.27 -24.73 33.46
CA ALA A 109 18.86 -26.03 33.15
C ALA A 109 20.32 -26.10 33.66
N PRO A 110 20.70 -27.17 34.39
CA PRO A 110 20.01 -28.46 34.53
C PRO A 110 18.98 -28.56 35.68
N PHE A 111 18.69 -27.47 36.39
CA PHE A 111 17.83 -27.49 37.57
C PHE A 111 16.34 -27.27 37.22
N GLY A 112 15.44 -27.60 38.15
CA GLY A 112 14.00 -27.28 38.04
C GLY A 112 13.11 -28.39 37.46
N GLY A 113 13.68 -29.46 36.90
CA GLY A 113 12.92 -30.60 36.38
C GLY A 113 12.10 -31.38 37.43
N MET A 114 12.37 -31.16 38.72
CA MET A 114 11.69 -31.86 39.82
C MET A 114 10.43 -31.15 40.34
N ALA A 115 10.21 -29.88 39.98
CA ALA A 115 9.14 -29.06 40.54
C ALA A 115 7.76 -29.66 40.30
N ILE A 116 7.52 -30.07 39.05
CA ILE A 116 6.25 -30.65 38.63
C ILE A 116 5.95 -31.88 39.50
N GLY A 117 6.86 -32.84 39.60
CA GLY A 117 6.66 -34.03 40.42
C GLY A 117 6.43 -33.73 41.91
N THR A 118 7.08 -32.70 42.46
CA THR A 118 6.85 -32.25 43.84
C THR A 118 5.41 -31.73 44.02
N ILE A 119 4.93 -30.89 43.11
CA ILE A 119 3.56 -30.35 43.12
C ILE A 119 2.53 -31.47 42.94
N CYS A 120 2.76 -32.36 41.96
CA CYS A 120 1.92 -33.52 41.67
C CYS A 120 1.77 -34.40 42.91
N PHE A 121 2.86 -34.64 43.63
CA PHE A 121 2.84 -35.46 44.82
C PHE A 121 2.04 -34.82 45.97
N VAL A 122 2.17 -33.50 46.18
CA VAL A 122 1.38 -32.80 47.20
C VAL A 122 -0.12 -32.90 46.91
N PHE A 123 -0.53 -32.73 45.66
CA PHE A 123 -1.93 -32.91 45.26
C PHE A 123 -2.43 -34.35 45.46
N ALA A 124 -1.56 -35.35 45.28
CA ALA A 124 -1.95 -36.76 45.39
C ALA A 124 -2.22 -37.10 46.86
N VAL A 125 -1.36 -36.60 47.75
CA VAL A 125 -1.53 -36.68 49.19
C VAL A 125 -2.78 -35.89 49.65
N ALA A 126 -3.03 -34.71 49.08
CA ALA A 126 -4.22 -33.90 49.37
C ALA A 126 -5.52 -34.63 49.02
N GLY A 127 -5.57 -35.30 47.87
CA GLY A 127 -6.76 -36.04 47.40
C GLY A 127 -7.13 -37.25 48.24
N ASN A 128 -6.19 -37.71 49.08
CA ASN A 128 -6.44 -38.78 50.05
C ASN A 128 -6.83 -38.24 51.42
N ARG A 129 -6.83 -36.91 51.63
CA ARG A 129 -7.13 -36.26 52.92
C ARG A 129 -8.09 -35.07 52.75
N GLN A 130 -9.38 -35.29 52.96
CA GLN A 130 -10.44 -34.30 52.75
C GLN A 130 -10.23 -32.93 53.43
N LYS A 131 -9.65 -32.86 54.64
CA LYS A 131 -9.36 -31.58 55.32
C LYS A 131 -8.18 -30.80 54.71
N MET A 132 -7.30 -31.48 53.99
CA MET A 132 -6.15 -30.89 53.31
C MET A 132 -6.59 -30.23 51.99
N GLU A 133 -7.65 -30.74 51.38
CA GLU A 133 -8.20 -30.30 50.11
C GLU A 133 -8.62 -28.82 50.13
N GLU A 134 -9.43 -28.39 51.09
CA GLU A 134 -10.05 -27.06 51.07
C GLU A 134 -9.03 -25.90 51.27
N GLN A 135 -8.09 -26.05 52.20
CA GLN A 135 -7.05 -25.03 52.44
C GLN A 135 -6.05 -24.93 51.28
N ILE A 136 -5.69 -26.07 50.68
CA ILE A 136 -4.80 -26.10 49.52
C ILE A 136 -5.49 -25.48 48.30
N ILE A 137 -6.75 -25.85 48.04
CA ILE A 137 -7.54 -25.29 46.93
C ILE A 137 -7.73 -23.77 47.09
N THR A 138 -8.12 -23.29 48.28
CA THR A 138 -8.32 -21.84 48.50
C THR A 138 -7.01 -21.05 48.36
N THR A 139 -5.90 -21.59 48.86
CA THR A 139 -4.58 -20.99 48.68
C THR A 139 -4.21 -20.91 47.21
N PHE A 140 -4.37 -22.01 46.48
CA PHE A 140 -4.04 -22.03 45.06
C PHE A 140 -4.99 -21.18 44.21
N ALA A 141 -6.27 -21.05 44.57
CA ALA A 141 -7.17 -20.10 43.93
C ALA A 141 -6.68 -18.65 44.13
N SER A 142 -6.19 -18.31 45.32
CA SER A 142 -5.60 -16.99 45.59
C SER A 142 -4.32 -16.71 44.78
N ILE A 143 -3.54 -17.78 44.52
CA ILE A 143 -2.35 -17.73 43.66
C ILE A 143 -2.78 -17.55 42.20
N ARG A 144 -3.77 -18.34 41.76
CA ARG A 144 -4.35 -18.29 40.42
C ARG A 144 -4.82 -16.89 40.04
N ASP A 145 -5.58 -16.23 40.91
CA ASP A 145 -6.13 -14.90 40.63
C ASP A 145 -5.04 -13.83 40.44
N ARG A 146 -3.79 -14.13 40.83
CA ARG A 146 -2.61 -13.25 40.69
C ARG A 146 -1.66 -13.64 39.56
N LEU A 147 -1.86 -14.79 38.93
CA LEU A 147 -1.08 -15.27 37.77
C LEU A 147 -1.50 -14.75 36.37
N PRO A 148 -2.66 -14.08 36.11
CA PRO A 148 -2.98 -13.61 34.77
C PRO A 148 -1.94 -12.59 34.30
N GLY A 149 -1.31 -12.84 33.15
CA GLY A 149 -0.31 -11.96 32.54
C GLY A 149 1.01 -12.66 32.22
N ILE A 150 1.41 -13.70 32.97
CA ILE A 150 2.75 -14.32 32.84
C ILE A 150 3.05 -14.84 31.42
N ARG A 151 2.02 -15.33 30.71
CA ARG A 151 2.14 -15.75 29.30
C ARG A 151 2.46 -14.61 28.33
N VAL A 152 1.90 -13.43 28.56
CA VAL A 152 2.17 -12.24 27.72
C VAL A 152 3.65 -11.85 27.85
N TYR A 153 4.26 -12.13 29.00
CA TYR A 153 5.61 -11.71 29.31
C TYR A 153 6.69 -12.60 28.70
N GLN A 154 6.39 -13.84 28.28
CA GLN A 154 7.33 -14.68 27.50
C GLN A 154 7.79 -14.01 26.20
N HIS A 155 7.02 -13.06 25.65
CA HIS A 155 7.36 -12.34 24.42
C HIS A 155 8.09 -11.01 24.63
N ILE A 156 8.09 -10.47 25.85
CA ILE A 156 8.77 -9.20 26.19
C ILE A 156 10.27 -9.43 26.49
N TYR A 157 10.66 -10.69 26.71
CA TYR A 157 12.01 -11.09 27.12
C TYR A 157 13.03 -11.21 25.97
N ASN A 158 13.50 -10.08 25.42
CA ASN A 158 14.60 -10.11 24.45
C ASN A 158 15.72 -9.07 24.69
N ASP A 159 15.62 -8.21 25.69
CA ASP A 159 16.64 -7.18 25.93
C ASP A 159 17.51 -7.53 27.16
N ASP A 160 18.81 -7.23 27.10
CA ASP A 160 19.75 -7.31 28.24
C ASP A 160 19.51 -6.12 29.19
N HIS A 161 18.28 -5.91 29.63
CA HIS A 161 17.92 -4.77 30.48
C HIS A 161 17.88 -5.15 31.97
N GLU A 162 18.22 -4.21 32.85
CA GLU A 162 18.20 -4.40 34.31
C GLU A 162 16.83 -4.87 34.84
N LEU A 163 15.74 -4.38 34.25
CA LEU A 163 14.37 -4.77 34.56
C LEU A 163 14.08 -6.23 34.19
N ASP A 164 14.67 -6.77 33.13
CA ASP A 164 14.50 -8.17 32.74
C ASP A 164 15.21 -9.11 33.73
N ASN A 165 16.40 -8.73 34.17
CA ASN A 165 17.12 -9.41 35.25
C ASN A 165 16.35 -9.36 36.58
N ASN A 166 15.76 -8.22 36.91
CA ASN A 166 14.90 -8.06 38.08
C ASN A 166 13.66 -8.97 37.98
N LEU A 167 12.99 -8.99 36.82
CA LEU A 167 11.81 -9.84 36.60
C LEU A 167 12.18 -11.32 36.71
N GLN A 168 13.30 -11.76 36.12
CA GLN A 168 13.80 -13.13 36.29
C GLN A 168 14.03 -13.49 37.76
N SER A 169 14.64 -12.57 38.54
CA SER A 169 14.82 -12.77 39.99
C SER A 169 13.48 -12.91 40.70
N LYS A 170 12.48 -12.08 40.38
CA LYS A 170 11.15 -12.15 41.00
C LYS A 170 10.39 -13.40 40.62
N ILE A 171 10.49 -13.87 39.38
CA ILE A 171 9.90 -15.14 38.95
C ILE A 171 10.53 -16.30 39.72
N LEU A 172 11.85 -16.27 39.91
CA LEU A 172 12.54 -17.28 40.70
C LEU A 172 12.13 -17.23 42.17
N ASP A 173 11.98 -16.05 42.77
CA ASP A 173 11.50 -15.88 44.16
C ASP A 173 10.07 -16.41 44.32
N ALA A 174 9.20 -16.21 43.31
CA ALA A 174 7.85 -16.75 43.29
C ALA A 174 7.84 -18.28 43.17
N TYR A 175 8.69 -18.83 42.31
CA TYR A 175 8.88 -20.27 42.16
C TYR A 175 9.42 -20.91 43.45
N ASP A 176 10.42 -20.30 44.09
CA ASP A 176 10.99 -20.74 45.37
C ASP A 176 9.94 -20.74 46.48
N SER A 177 9.23 -19.63 46.63
CA SER A 177 8.14 -19.50 47.62
C SER A 177 7.06 -20.57 47.38
N PHE A 178 6.69 -20.82 46.13
CA PHE A 178 5.62 -21.76 45.78
C PHE A 178 5.99 -23.21 46.10
N LEU A 179 7.23 -23.62 45.80
CA LEU A 179 7.71 -24.95 46.14
C LEU A 179 7.96 -25.11 47.65
N GLY A 180 8.45 -24.05 48.31
CA GLY A 180 8.52 -23.97 49.76
C GLY A 180 7.16 -24.20 50.42
N PHE A 181 6.11 -23.54 49.91
CA PHE A 181 4.73 -23.77 50.33
C PHE A 181 4.30 -25.23 50.11
N CYS A 182 4.55 -25.81 48.93
CA CYS A 182 4.20 -27.19 48.64
C CYS A 182 4.85 -28.19 49.62
N MET A 183 6.15 -28.04 49.89
CA MET A 183 6.88 -28.88 50.83
C MET A 183 6.39 -28.68 52.28
N ALA A 184 6.14 -27.43 52.69
CA ALA A 184 5.61 -27.11 54.02
C ALA A 184 4.19 -27.66 54.22
N ALA A 185 3.33 -27.56 53.20
CA ALA A 185 2.00 -28.14 53.22
C ALA A 185 2.08 -29.66 53.42
N PHE A 186 2.95 -30.34 52.68
CA PHE A 186 3.18 -31.78 52.90
C PHE A 186 3.61 -32.08 54.34
N ASP A 187 4.61 -31.39 54.87
CA ASP A 187 5.13 -31.63 56.22
C ASP A 187 4.06 -31.35 57.30
N PHE A 188 3.20 -30.33 57.08
CA PHE A 188 2.07 -30.02 57.95
C PHE A 188 1.06 -31.18 58.00
N TYR A 189 0.64 -31.68 56.84
CA TYR A 189 -0.41 -32.68 56.79
C TYR A 189 0.09 -34.07 57.16
N THR A 190 1.32 -34.46 56.86
CA THR A 190 1.79 -35.85 57.07
C THR A 190 2.12 -36.22 58.51
N ARG A 191 2.37 -35.26 59.40
CA ARG A 191 2.63 -35.51 60.83
C ARG A 191 1.42 -36.20 61.51
N GLY A 192 1.68 -37.29 62.24
CA GLY A 192 0.68 -38.22 62.79
C GLY A 192 -0.35 -37.63 63.76
N SER A 193 -1.54 -38.25 63.85
CA SER A 193 -2.78 -37.74 64.46
C SER A 193 -2.72 -37.38 65.95
N LEU A 194 -1.85 -38.01 66.75
CA LEU A 194 -1.80 -37.81 68.21
C LEU A 194 -0.85 -36.69 68.67
N ARG A 195 0.18 -36.35 67.88
CA ARG A 195 1.03 -35.15 68.11
C ARG A 195 0.43 -33.88 67.47
N ARG A 196 -0.65 -34.01 66.69
CA ARG A 196 -1.34 -32.92 65.99
C ARG A 196 -1.98 -31.92 66.93
N TRP A 197 -2.70 -32.37 67.95
CA TRP A 197 -3.62 -31.50 68.70
C TRP A 197 -2.93 -30.38 69.49
N THR A 198 -1.74 -30.64 70.04
CA THR A 198 -0.99 -29.65 70.83
C THR A 198 -0.09 -28.76 69.98
N LYS A 199 0.15 -29.11 68.72
CA LYS A 199 1.00 -28.36 67.79
C LYS A 199 0.21 -27.61 66.71
N THR A 200 -1.07 -27.93 66.50
CA THR A 200 -1.90 -27.31 65.45
C THR A 200 -2.03 -25.79 65.54
N LEU A 201 -1.82 -25.18 66.71
CA LEU A 201 -1.83 -23.71 66.85
C LEU A 201 -0.55 -23.03 66.35
N GLN A 202 0.62 -23.70 66.41
CA GLN A 202 1.92 -23.14 66.00
C GLN A 202 2.24 -23.39 64.52
N TYR A 203 1.59 -24.35 63.88
CA TYR A 203 1.89 -24.68 62.47
C TYR A 203 0.89 -24.08 61.48
N THR A 204 -0.31 -23.71 61.92
CA THR A 204 -1.22 -22.91 61.09
C THR A 204 -0.62 -21.54 60.77
N THR A 205 0.18 -20.98 61.69
CA THR A 205 0.92 -19.74 61.45
C THR A 205 2.02 -19.91 60.40
N ASP A 206 2.75 -21.04 60.41
CA ASP A 206 3.82 -21.32 59.45
C ASP A 206 3.29 -21.54 58.02
N LEU A 207 2.21 -22.31 57.86
CA LEU A 207 1.58 -22.49 56.54
C LEU A 207 1.02 -21.17 56.01
N ASN A 208 0.33 -20.39 56.85
CA ASN A 208 -0.19 -19.07 56.47
C ASN A 208 0.94 -18.11 56.10
N GLU A 209 2.08 -18.16 56.78
CA GLU A 209 3.26 -17.37 56.44
C GLU A 209 3.79 -17.75 55.05
N GLN A 210 3.85 -19.03 54.71
CA GLN A 210 4.23 -19.48 53.36
C GLN A 210 3.23 -19.01 52.30
N VAL A 211 1.92 -19.03 52.58
CA VAL A 211 0.90 -18.47 51.68
C VAL A 211 1.15 -16.99 51.43
N LEU A 212 1.38 -16.21 52.49
CA LEU A 212 1.68 -14.78 52.38
C LEU A 212 2.97 -14.51 51.58
N ARG A 213 4.00 -15.36 51.72
CA ARG A 213 5.24 -15.27 50.94
C ARG A 213 4.99 -15.49 49.45
N VAL A 214 4.28 -16.55 49.08
CA VAL A 214 3.92 -16.82 47.67
C VAL A 214 3.11 -15.66 47.11
N GLN A 215 2.09 -15.24 47.87
CA GLN A 215 1.22 -14.12 47.50
C GLN A 215 1.99 -12.82 47.27
N LYS A 216 2.98 -12.51 48.12
CA LYS A 216 3.85 -11.35 47.97
C LYS A 216 4.75 -11.49 46.75
N ALA A 217 5.40 -12.64 46.56
CA ALA A 217 6.31 -12.87 45.44
C ALA A 217 5.60 -12.75 44.08
N LEU A 218 4.35 -13.22 43.97
CA LEU A 218 3.55 -13.05 42.76
C LEU A 218 3.15 -11.59 42.50
N VAL A 219 2.85 -10.82 43.55
CA VAL A 219 2.58 -9.37 43.42
C VAL A 219 3.85 -8.64 42.97
N ASP A 220 5.02 -8.98 43.52
CA ASP A 220 6.29 -8.40 43.09
C ASP A 220 6.57 -8.68 41.60
N VAL A 221 6.33 -9.91 41.12
CA VAL A 221 6.43 -10.25 39.68
C VAL A 221 5.53 -9.33 38.85
N ARG A 222 4.26 -9.18 39.27
CA ARG A 222 3.29 -8.35 38.55
C ARG A 222 3.72 -6.89 38.49
N LEU A 223 4.21 -6.31 39.59
CA LEU A 223 4.66 -4.91 39.63
C LEU A 223 5.82 -4.67 38.65
N VAL A 224 6.82 -5.56 38.65
CA VAL A 224 7.94 -5.44 37.70
C VAL A 224 7.47 -5.61 36.25
N CYS A 225 6.48 -6.46 36.00
CA CYS A 225 5.86 -6.56 34.68
C CYS A 225 5.12 -5.29 34.25
N GLU A 226 4.39 -4.65 35.16
CA GLU A 226 3.69 -3.38 34.89
C GLU A 226 4.70 -2.26 34.55
N ASP A 227 5.84 -2.20 35.26
CA ASP A 227 6.93 -1.28 34.95
C ASP A 227 7.55 -1.53 33.56
N LEU A 228 7.82 -2.80 33.23
CA LEU A 228 8.33 -3.19 31.91
C LEU A 228 7.33 -2.86 30.79
N LEU A 229 6.04 -3.09 31.03
CA LEU A 229 5.00 -2.74 30.07
C LEU A 229 4.93 -1.23 29.86
N SER A 230 4.97 -0.43 30.93
CA SER A 230 5.00 1.04 30.82
C SER A 230 6.19 1.51 30.01
N LYS A 231 7.39 0.98 30.29
CA LYS A 231 8.60 1.33 29.56
C LYS A 231 8.50 0.99 28.07
N ASN A 232 7.96 -0.18 27.74
CA ASN A 232 7.75 -0.59 26.35
C ASN A 232 6.72 0.29 25.64
N VAL A 233 5.63 0.66 26.33
CA VAL A 233 4.64 1.61 25.80
C VAL A 233 5.30 2.97 25.52
N ASP A 234 6.16 3.46 26.41
CA ASP A 234 6.88 4.71 26.22
C ASP A 234 7.88 4.63 25.05
N ALA A 235 8.61 3.51 24.92
CA ALA A 235 9.51 3.27 23.80
C ALA A 235 8.78 3.24 22.46
N VAL A 236 7.65 2.51 22.39
CA VAL A 236 6.79 2.46 21.20
C VAL A 236 6.23 3.84 20.89
N LYS A 237 5.74 4.58 21.88
CA LYS A 237 5.22 5.94 21.70
C LYS A 237 6.29 6.89 21.15
N ASN A 238 7.50 6.83 21.68
CA ASN A 238 8.62 7.65 21.20
C ASN A 238 9.01 7.29 19.76
N SER A 239 9.02 5.99 19.42
CA SER A 239 9.27 5.52 18.06
C SER A 239 8.19 6.02 17.08
N VAL A 240 6.91 5.94 17.47
CA VAL A 240 5.78 6.46 16.68
C VAL A 240 5.91 7.97 16.45
N ASN A 241 6.22 8.74 17.49
CA ASN A 241 6.41 10.19 17.37
C ASN A 241 7.58 10.54 16.44
N HIS A 242 8.69 9.80 16.52
CA HIS A 242 9.84 9.99 15.63
C HIS A 242 9.48 9.68 14.16
N LEU A 243 8.76 8.59 13.91
CA LEU A 243 8.28 8.25 12.57
C LEU A 243 7.32 9.30 12.01
N GLN A 244 6.46 9.90 12.85
CA GLN A 244 5.60 11.01 12.44
C GLN A 244 6.40 12.23 11.99
N VAL A 245 7.48 12.59 12.70
CA VAL A 245 8.36 13.69 12.29
C VAL A 245 9.04 13.42 10.95
N ILE A 246 9.52 12.19 10.73
CA ILE A 246 10.13 11.80 9.45
C ILE A 246 9.10 11.88 8.31
N ASN A 247 7.88 11.37 8.51
CA ASN A 247 6.84 11.39 7.48
C ASN A 247 6.47 12.82 7.09
N ALA A 248 6.31 13.73 8.06
CA ALA A 248 6.07 15.14 7.77
C ALA A 248 7.22 15.77 6.96
N GLY A 249 8.47 15.38 7.23
CA GLY A 249 9.63 15.82 6.45
C GLY A 249 9.60 15.32 4.99
N LEU A 250 9.22 14.06 4.78
CA LEU A 250 9.09 13.47 3.45
C LEU A 250 7.95 14.10 2.64
N GLU A 251 6.81 14.38 3.27
CA GLU A 251 5.67 15.04 2.62
C GLU A 251 6.06 16.42 2.07
N ASN A 252 6.78 17.23 2.86
CA ASN A 252 7.28 18.54 2.43
C ASN A 252 8.24 18.43 1.23
N GLU A 253 9.08 17.39 1.19
CA GLU A 253 10.02 17.19 0.07
C GLU A 253 9.30 16.75 -1.21
N VAL A 254 8.27 15.91 -1.10
CA VAL A 254 7.42 15.53 -2.24
C VAL A 254 6.68 16.74 -2.81
N GLU A 255 6.16 17.62 -1.96
CA GLU A 255 5.53 18.87 -2.40
C GLU A 255 6.52 19.78 -3.15
N ARG A 256 7.73 19.96 -2.60
CA ARG A 256 8.80 20.74 -3.23
C ARG A 256 9.14 20.24 -4.64
N LEU A 257 9.34 18.93 -4.79
CA LEU A 257 9.67 18.30 -6.08
C LEU A 257 8.50 18.40 -7.07
N THR A 258 7.26 18.29 -6.60
CA THR A 258 6.07 18.43 -7.46
C THR A 258 5.99 19.83 -8.06
N ASN A 259 6.22 20.86 -7.24
CA ASN A 259 6.25 22.26 -7.70
C ASN A 259 7.38 22.50 -8.71
N GLU A 260 8.56 21.91 -8.50
CA GLU A 260 9.70 22.00 -9.43
C GLU A 260 9.39 21.36 -10.79
N VAL A 261 8.81 20.16 -10.80
CA VAL A 261 8.39 19.46 -12.03
C VAL A 261 7.34 20.28 -12.79
N GLN A 262 6.39 20.90 -12.08
CA GLN A 262 5.39 21.76 -12.71
C GLN A 262 6.04 23.00 -13.35
N GLY A 263 7.00 23.63 -12.67
CA GLY A 263 7.76 24.76 -13.21
C GLY A 263 8.54 24.39 -14.49
N LEU A 264 9.23 23.25 -14.48
CA LEU A 264 9.97 22.76 -15.65
C LEU A 264 9.05 22.43 -16.83
N ARG A 265 7.86 21.88 -16.58
CA ARG A 265 6.86 21.63 -17.63
C ARG A 265 6.37 22.91 -18.30
N LEU A 266 6.17 23.97 -17.52
CA LEU A 266 5.79 25.28 -18.07
C LEU A 266 6.91 25.84 -18.95
N GLN A 267 8.15 25.84 -18.46
CA GLN A 267 9.31 26.29 -19.24
C GLN A 267 9.50 25.50 -20.54
N LEU A 268 9.34 24.18 -20.49
CA LEU A 268 9.45 23.33 -21.67
C LEU A 268 8.33 23.62 -22.68
N SER A 269 7.11 23.89 -22.21
CA SER A 269 6.00 24.30 -23.07
C SER A 269 6.25 25.67 -23.73
N GLU A 270 6.82 26.63 -23.00
CA GLU A 270 7.18 27.94 -23.54
C GLU A 270 8.30 27.84 -24.59
N LEU A 271 9.36 27.08 -24.31
CA LEU A 271 10.43 26.83 -25.27
C LEU A 271 9.92 26.13 -26.53
N GLN A 272 9.04 25.14 -26.37
CA GLN A 272 8.40 24.48 -27.52
C GLN A 272 7.55 25.46 -28.33
N ALA A 273 6.75 26.31 -27.70
CA ALA A 273 5.94 27.30 -28.41
C ALA A 273 6.80 28.32 -29.18
N ASN A 274 7.92 28.75 -28.58
CA ASN A 274 8.87 29.65 -29.22
C ASN A 274 9.58 28.99 -30.40
N ASN A 275 10.00 27.73 -30.24
CA ASN A 275 10.64 26.96 -31.31
C ASN A 275 9.65 26.70 -32.47
N ASP A 276 8.43 26.28 -32.16
CA ASP A 276 7.35 26.10 -33.13
C ASP A 276 7.12 27.38 -33.94
N LYS A 277 7.09 28.54 -33.27
CA LYS A 277 6.95 29.85 -33.93
C LYS A 277 8.14 30.16 -34.84
N GLU A 278 9.37 29.91 -34.37
CA GLU A 278 10.58 30.15 -35.16
C GLU A 278 10.61 29.29 -36.44
N HIS A 279 10.25 28.00 -36.35
CA HIS A 279 10.19 27.11 -37.51
C HIS A 279 9.14 27.58 -38.52
N VAL A 280 7.95 27.94 -38.06
CA VAL A 280 6.88 28.47 -38.94
C VAL A 280 7.34 29.75 -39.63
N GLU A 281 8.01 30.67 -38.92
CA GLU A 281 8.55 31.90 -39.51
C GLU A 281 9.65 31.64 -40.55
N LYS A 282 10.54 30.67 -40.29
CA LYS A 282 11.58 30.26 -41.25
C LYS A 282 10.94 29.70 -42.53
N ILE A 283 9.92 28.86 -42.39
CA ILE A 283 9.20 28.26 -43.53
C ILE A 283 8.45 29.33 -44.32
N ALA A 284 7.81 30.29 -43.65
CA ALA A 284 7.16 31.42 -44.32
C ALA A 284 8.15 32.20 -45.20
N LYS A 285 9.34 32.51 -44.67
CA LYS A 285 10.41 33.20 -45.40
C LYS A 285 10.90 32.40 -46.60
N LEU A 286 11.10 31.08 -46.45
CA LEU A 286 11.54 30.20 -47.53
C LEU A 286 10.52 30.15 -48.69
N LEU A 287 9.23 30.19 -48.36
CA LEU A 287 8.13 30.21 -49.31
C LEU A 287 7.81 31.59 -49.87
N GLY A 288 8.57 32.63 -49.51
CA GLY A 288 8.33 34.01 -49.95
C GLY A 288 7.00 34.60 -49.45
N LEU A 289 6.43 34.03 -48.39
CA LEU A 289 5.17 34.47 -47.82
C LEU A 289 5.40 35.62 -46.85
N TRP A 290 4.68 36.72 -47.04
CA TRP A 290 4.62 37.78 -46.04
C TRP A 290 3.82 37.32 -44.81
N PRO A 291 4.16 37.76 -43.60
CA PRO A 291 3.40 37.44 -42.40
C PRO A 291 1.94 37.92 -42.58
N PHE A 292 1.02 36.96 -42.67
CA PHE A 292 -0.41 37.23 -42.74
C PHE A 292 -0.97 37.19 -41.32
N SER A 293 -1.55 38.31 -40.86
CA SER A 293 -2.34 38.30 -39.63
C SER A 293 -3.62 37.48 -39.84
N ASP A 294 -3.97 36.64 -38.88
CA ASP A 294 -5.21 35.85 -38.90
C ASP A 294 -6.45 36.74 -38.90
N ASP A 295 -6.38 37.90 -38.27
CA ASP A 295 -7.47 38.87 -38.24
C ASP A 295 -7.82 39.38 -39.64
N THR A 296 -6.80 39.63 -40.47
CA THR A 296 -7.00 40.12 -41.85
C THR A 296 -7.71 39.06 -42.69
N LYS A 297 -7.43 37.77 -42.44
CA LYS A 297 -8.06 36.68 -43.18
C LYS A 297 -9.52 36.49 -42.83
N HIS A 298 -9.85 36.55 -41.55
CA HIS A 298 -11.25 36.45 -41.14
C HIS A 298 -12.05 37.60 -41.73
N GLN A 299 -11.47 38.81 -41.73
CA GLN A 299 -12.05 39.98 -42.41
C GLN A 299 -12.19 39.78 -43.92
N ASP A 300 -11.19 39.21 -44.59
CA ASP A 300 -11.23 38.93 -46.04
C ASP A 300 -12.32 37.90 -46.38
N VAL A 301 -12.50 36.86 -45.57
CA VAL A 301 -13.56 35.86 -45.73
C VAL A 301 -14.94 36.49 -45.53
N ILE A 302 -15.12 37.30 -44.50
CA ILE A 302 -16.37 38.03 -44.24
C ILE A 302 -16.69 38.98 -45.40
N LYS A 303 -15.69 39.73 -45.86
CA LYS A 303 -15.84 40.66 -46.98
C LYS A 303 -16.21 39.92 -48.26
N HIS A 304 -15.46 38.87 -48.61
CA HIS A 304 -15.75 38.05 -49.77
C HIS A 304 -17.15 37.44 -49.71
N ARG A 305 -17.59 36.99 -48.53
CA ARG A 305 -18.95 36.50 -48.33
C ARG A 305 -19.99 37.57 -48.63
N GLY A 306 -19.79 38.80 -48.15
CA GLY A 306 -20.66 39.94 -48.46
C GLY A 306 -20.75 40.20 -49.97
N ASP A 307 -19.60 40.21 -50.64
CA ASP A 307 -19.51 40.46 -52.09
C ASP A 307 -20.19 39.35 -52.90
N VAL A 308 -19.93 38.08 -52.55
CA VAL A 308 -20.57 36.90 -53.16
C VAL A 308 -22.09 36.94 -52.93
N ALA A 309 -22.54 37.23 -51.71
CA ALA A 309 -23.97 37.33 -51.40
C ALA A 309 -24.64 38.47 -52.19
N ALA A 310 -24.00 39.63 -52.33
CA ALA A 310 -24.52 40.74 -53.12
C ALA A 310 -24.69 40.38 -54.61
N VAL A 311 -23.73 39.65 -55.19
CA VAL A 311 -23.76 39.22 -56.60
C VAL A 311 -24.84 38.16 -56.86
N PHE A 312 -25.01 37.19 -55.95
CA PHE A 312 -25.89 36.03 -56.19
C PHE A 312 -27.26 36.10 -55.47
N SER A 313 -27.52 37.13 -54.64
CA SER A 313 -28.84 37.36 -54.02
C SER A 313 -29.85 38.02 -54.95
N GLN A 314 -29.39 38.76 -55.96
CA GLN A 314 -30.26 39.28 -57.00
C GLN A 314 -30.80 38.11 -57.80
N ARG A 315 -32.13 37.90 -57.79
CA ARG A 315 -32.80 36.91 -58.63
C ARG A 315 -32.32 37.11 -60.07
N ASN A 316 -31.45 36.22 -60.54
CA ASN A 316 -31.07 36.13 -61.93
C ASN A 316 -32.32 35.77 -62.73
N LEU A 317 -33.09 36.78 -63.13
CA LEU A 317 -34.39 36.69 -63.83
C LEU A 317 -34.33 35.90 -65.15
N ARG A 318 -33.16 35.44 -65.57
CA ARG A 318 -32.91 34.80 -66.86
C ARG A 318 -32.27 33.42 -66.81
N SER A 319 -31.84 32.91 -65.65
CA SER A 319 -31.31 31.53 -65.56
C SER A 319 -32.44 30.53 -65.35
N ARG A 320 -32.38 29.39 -66.06
CA ARG A 320 -33.36 28.29 -65.97
C ARG A 320 -33.27 27.52 -64.65
N THR A 321 -32.15 27.62 -63.95
CA THR A 321 -31.90 26.94 -62.67
C THR A 321 -31.41 27.96 -61.66
N THR A 322 -31.97 27.95 -60.45
CA THR A 322 -31.48 28.84 -59.40
C THR A 322 -30.10 28.38 -58.94
N VAL A 323 -29.21 29.34 -58.66
CA VAL A 323 -27.87 29.06 -58.09
C VAL A 323 -27.98 28.15 -56.85
N ALA A 324 -29.01 28.36 -56.03
CA ALA A 324 -29.31 27.50 -54.88
C ALA A 324 -29.55 26.03 -55.26
N ALA A 325 -30.29 25.74 -56.33
CA ALA A 325 -30.54 24.38 -56.77
C ALA A 325 -29.26 23.69 -57.30
N GLN A 326 -28.40 24.43 -58.01
CA GLN A 326 -27.09 23.91 -58.45
C GLN A 326 -26.17 23.63 -57.26
N GLN A 327 -26.19 24.49 -56.24
CA GLN A 327 -25.43 24.28 -55.00
C GLN A 327 -25.91 23.07 -54.22
N SER A 328 -27.23 22.91 -54.07
CA SER A 328 -27.81 21.72 -53.42
C SER A 328 -27.47 20.44 -54.17
N ALA A 329 -27.39 20.48 -55.50
CA ALA A 329 -26.99 19.32 -56.30
C ALA A 329 -25.53 18.89 -56.03
N ILE A 330 -24.59 19.85 -55.92
CA ILE A 330 -23.19 19.54 -55.56
C ILE A 330 -23.10 18.99 -54.14
N VAL A 331 -23.72 19.67 -53.16
CA VAL A 331 -23.68 19.24 -51.75
C VAL A 331 -24.35 17.87 -51.57
N GLY A 332 -25.39 17.56 -52.36
CA GLY A 332 -26.07 16.27 -52.36
C GLY A 332 -25.36 15.17 -53.17
N SER A 333 -24.30 15.49 -53.90
CA SER A 333 -23.58 14.50 -54.71
C SER A 333 -22.85 13.47 -53.84
N ILE A 334 -22.75 12.24 -54.34
CA ILE A 334 -22.06 11.14 -53.66
C ILE A 334 -20.58 11.50 -53.45
N ASP A 335 -19.92 12.02 -54.48
CA ASP A 335 -18.49 12.39 -54.43
C ASP A 335 -18.19 13.42 -53.33
N TYR A 336 -19.03 14.45 -53.20
CA TYR A 336 -18.87 15.46 -52.14
C TYR A 336 -19.08 14.87 -50.74
N GLN A 337 -20.08 13.99 -50.59
CA GLN A 337 -20.37 13.34 -49.31
C GLN A 337 -19.28 12.33 -48.92
N GLU A 338 -18.73 11.59 -49.88
CA GLU A 338 -17.60 10.69 -49.67
C GLU A 338 -16.32 11.46 -49.33
N TRP A 339 -16.09 12.60 -49.98
CA TRP A 339 -15.01 13.53 -49.63
C TRP A 339 -15.13 14.03 -48.19
N LEU A 340 -16.32 14.52 -47.81
CA LEU A 340 -16.57 15.13 -46.50
C LEU A 340 -16.51 14.13 -45.34
N LYS A 341 -16.87 12.87 -45.56
CA LYS A 341 -16.88 11.82 -44.53
C LYS A 341 -15.56 11.08 -44.36
N SER A 342 -14.57 11.40 -45.18
CA SER A 342 -13.26 10.75 -45.16
C SER A 342 -12.48 11.05 -43.89
N SER A 343 -11.78 10.04 -43.38
CA SER A 343 -10.74 10.21 -42.35
C SER A 343 -9.36 10.57 -42.92
N ASP A 344 -9.15 10.40 -44.22
CA ASP A 344 -7.88 10.69 -44.88
C ASP A 344 -7.72 12.18 -45.22
N SER A 345 -6.47 12.64 -45.35
CA SER A 345 -6.16 13.98 -45.86
C SER A 345 -6.62 14.14 -47.31
N ARG A 346 -7.45 15.15 -47.59
CA ARG A 346 -8.00 15.40 -48.92
C ARG A 346 -7.98 16.87 -49.29
N MET A 347 -7.99 17.15 -50.59
CA MET A 347 -8.09 18.50 -51.16
C MET A 347 -9.38 18.60 -51.97
N LEU A 348 -10.15 19.67 -51.75
CA LEU A 348 -11.32 19.99 -52.57
C LEU A 348 -11.01 21.23 -53.41
N VAL A 349 -11.11 21.09 -54.74
CA VAL A 349 -10.97 22.19 -55.68
C VAL A 349 -12.32 22.44 -56.32
N LEU A 350 -12.89 23.61 -56.06
CA LEU A 350 -14.17 24.02 -56.64
C LEU A 350 -13.92 25.02 -57.76
N SER A 351 -14.39 24.69 -58.97
CA SER A 351 -14.31 25.55 -60.15
C SER A 351 -15.66 25.56 -60.85
N GLY A 352 -16.11 26.74 -61.27
CA GLY A 352 -17.39 26.93 -61.92
C GLY A 352 -17.31 28.03 -62.97
N VAL A 353 -17.90 27.77 -64.14
CA VAL A 353 -18.04 28.76 -65.20
C VAL A 353 -19.32 29.56 -64.95
N ASN A 354 -19.20 30.88 -64.86
CA ASN A 354 -20.36 31.76 -64.70
C ASN A 354 -21.07 31.93 -66.05
N GLU A 355 -22.41 31.82 -66.06
CA GLU A 355 -23.22 32.13 -67.26
C GLU A 355 -23.12 33.61 -67.65
N TYR A 356 -22.78 34.49 -66.70
CA TYR A 356 -22.67 35.93 -66.92
C TYR A 356 -21.21 36.38 -66.87
N ALA A 357 -20.69 36.85 -68.02
CA ALA A 357 -19.28 37.24 -68.17
C ALA A 357 -18.83 38.43 -67.30
N ARG A 358 -19.75 39.11 -66.59
CA ARG A 358 -19.44 40.28 -65.74
C ARG A 358 -19.34 39.97 -64.24
N THR A 359 -19.50 38.71 -63.81
CA THR A 359 -19.36 38.38 -62.38
C THR A 359 -17.90 38.04 -62.06
N HIS A 360 -17.33 38.79 -61.12
CA HIS A 360 -15.95 38.58 -60.63
C HIS A 360 -15.83 37.43 -59.61
N HIS A 361 -16.95 36.82 -59.20
CA HIS A 361 -16.99 35.70 -58.27
C HIS A 361 -17.57 34.46 -58.91
N CYS A 362 -17.13 33.28 -58.46
CA CYS A 362 -17.62 32.01 -58.96
C CYS A 362 -18.94 31.61 -58.28
N TRP A 363 -19.90 31.06 -59.03
CA TRP A 363 -21.19 30.63 -58.47
C TRP A 363 -21.09 29.51 -57.42
N VAL A 364 -19.96 28.78 -57.37
CA VAL A 364 -19.67 27.75 -56.35
C VAL A 364 -19.10 28.32 -55.06
N SER A 365 -18.69 29.59 -55.01
CA SER A 365 -18.08 30.22 -53.83
C SER A 365 -18.92 30.08 -52.54
N PRO A 366 -20.27 30.17 -52.56
CA PRO A 366 -21.07 29.95 -51.35
C PRO A 366 -20.90 28.55 -50.74
N ILE A 367 -20.66 27.52 -51.56
CA ILE A 367 -20.41 26.15 -51.06
C ILE A 367 -19.11 26.13 -50.27
N ALA A 368 -18.04 26.71 -50.83
CA ALA A 368 -16.75 26.81 -50.16
C ALA A 368 -16.85 27.58 -48.84
N LEU A 369 -17.53 28.73 -48.84
CA LEU A 369 -17.71 29.56 -47.65
C LEU A 369 -18.48 28.85 -46.54
N ASN A 370 -19.58 28.16 -46.88
CA ASN A 370 -20.35 27.39 -45.91
C ASN A 370 -19.56 26.20 -45.36
N LEU A 371 -18.73 25.57 -46.19
CA LEU A 371 -17.86 24.47 -45.77
C LEU A 371 -16.75 24.97 -44.84
N ILE A 372 -16.13 26.11 -45.16
CA ILE A 372 -15.13 26.74 -44.29
C ILE A 372 -15.73 26.99 -42.91
N ASP A 373 -16.91 27.62 -42.83
CA ASP A 373 -17.60 27.87 -41.56
C ASP A 373 -17.78 26.60 -40.75
N LYS A 374 -18.32 25.57 -41.40
CA LYS A 374 -18.58 24.27 -40.77
C LYS A 374 -17.29 23.68 -40.19
N LEU A 375 -16.23 23.62 -41.00
CA LEU A 375 -14.96 23.04 -40.58
C LEU A 375 -14.23 23.90 -39.55
N THR A 376 -14.43 25.22 -39.55
CA THR A 376 -13.85 26.09 -38.51
C THR A 376 -14.61 26.04 -37.20
N ALA A 377 -15.93 25.89 -37.21
CA ALA A 377 -16.75 25.79 -36.00
C ALA A 377 -16.50 24.48 -35.25
N ASP A 378 -16.34 23.37 -35.98
CA ASP A 378 -16.11 22.04 -35.39
C ASP A 378 -14.71 21.93 -34.71
N ASN A 379 -13.77 22.83 -35.05
CA ASN A 379 -12.41 22.83 -34.48
C ASN A 379 -12.34 23.37 -33.03
N ASP A 380 -13.31 24.15 -32.58
CA ASP A 380 -13.33 24.72 -31.22
C ASP A 380 -13.69 23.68 -30.14
N GLU A 381 -14.31 22.55 -30.50
CA GLU A 381 -14.73 21.48 -29.58
C GLU A 381 -13.66 20.39 -29.37
N GLY A 382 -12.44 20.58 -29.85
CA GLY A 382 -11.31 19.67 -29.65
C GLY A 382 -11.20 18.51 -30.65
N GLY A 383 -12.03 18.51 -31.71
CA GLY A 383 -11.86 17.68 -32.90
C GLY A 383 -10.70 18.20 -33.76
N ARG A 384 -9.73 17.35 -34.10
CA ARG A 384 -8.42 17.73 -34.66
C ARG A 384 -8.36 17.76 -36.19
N ASP A 385 -9.39 18.26 -36.86
CA ASP A 385 -9.36 18.32 -38.32
C ASP A 385 -8.86 19.69 -38.79
N HIS A 386 -7.54 19.75 -39.01
CA HIS A 386 -6.88 20.95 -39.52
C HIS A 386 -7.37 21.27 -40.94
N CYS A 387 -8.09 22.38 -41.09
CA CYS A 387 -8.58 22.86 -42.37
C CYS A 387 -7.83 24.13 -42.80
N ALA A 388 -7.16 24.08 -43.95
CA ALA A 388 -6.57 25.25 -44.61
C ALA A 388 -7.30 25.54 -45.92
N PHE A 389 -7.57 26.81 -46.21
CA PHE A 389 -8.26 27.23 -47.42
C PHE A 389 -7.59 28.45 -48.05
N TYR A 390 -7.76 28.62 -49.37
CA TYR A 390 -7.31 29.78 -50.14
C TYR A 390 -8.46 30.25 -51.04
N LEU A 391 -8.72 31.56 -51.06
CA LEU A 391 -9.74 32.17 -51.90
C LEU A 391 -9.06 32.97 -53.02
N LEU A 392 -9.23 32.54 -54.27
CA LEU A 392 -8.63 33.17 -55.45
C LEU A 392 -9.25 34.54 -55.75
N GLY A 393 -8.43 35.47 -56.23
CA GLY A 393 -8.86 36.78 -56.73
C GLY A 393 -9.20 37.80 -55.63
N LEU A 394 -8.83 37.52 -54.38
CA LEU A 394 -8.93 38.49 -53.29
C LEU A 394 -7.74 39.45 -53.24
N ARG A 395 -6.62 39.07 -53.85
CA ARG A 395 -5.41 39.88 -53.90
C ARG A 395 -5.41 40.77 -55.15
N GLN A 396 -4.72 41.90 -55.05
CA GLN A 396 -4.51 42.81 -56.19
C GLN A 396 -3.54 42.24 -57.24
N GLN A 397 -2.82 41.16 -56.90
CA GLN A 397 -1.88 40.48 -57.78
C GLN A 397 -2.48 39.16 -58.26
N ASP A 398 -2.13 38.76 -59.48
CA ASP A 398 -2.56 37.48 -60.04
C ASP A 398 -2.04 36.32 -59.16
N ASP A 399 -2.97 35.56 -58.60
CA ASP A 399 -2.66 34.38 -57.79
C ASP A 399 -2.13 33.26 -58.69
N THR A 400 -0.87 32.86 -58.52
CA THR A 400 -0.35 31.68 -59.20
C THR A 400 -0.68 30.41 -58.40
N TRP A 401 -0.74 29.26 -59.08
CA TRP A 401 -0.90 27.97 -58.40
C TRP A 401 0.20 27.70 -57.36
N ALA A 402 1.42 28.20 -57.61
CA ALA A 402 2.53 28.05 -56.69
C ALA A 402 2.30 28.84 -55.39
N ASP A 403 1.76 30.07 -55.49
CA ASP A 403 1.42 30.90 -54.33
C ASP A 403 0.32 30.27 -53.48
N VAL A 404 -0.68 29.68 -54.13
CA VAL A 404 -1.80 28.98 -53.48
C VAL A 404 -1.27 27.78 -52.69
N LEU A 405 -0.45 26.93 -53.30
CA LEU A 405 0.10 25.74 -52.65
C LEU A 405 1.06 26.11 -51.51
N ALA A 406 1.96 27.08 -51.74
CA ALA A 406 2.87 27.56 -50.71
C ALA A 406 2.09 28.05 -49.47
N PHE A 407 1.02 28.82 -49.69
CA PHE A 407 0.17 29.30 -48.62
C PHE A 407 -0.57 28.17 -47.89
N LEU A 408 -1.15 27.22 -48.62
CA LEU A 408 -1.89 26.10 -48.00
C LEU A 408 -0.95 25.23 -47.16
N VAL A 409 0.26 24.95 -47.65
CA VAL A 409 1.28 24.22 -46.89
C VAL A 409 1.67 24.98 -45.63
N TYR A 410 1.99 26.28 -45.76
CA TYR A 410 2.27 27.13 -44.59
C TYR A 410 1.14 27.06 -43.55
N ARG A 411 -0.11 27.16 -43.99
CA ARG A 411 -1.27 27.15 -43.08
C ARG A 411 -1.54 25.80 -42.44
N LEU A 412 -1.33 24.70 -43.14
CA LEU A 412 -1.40 23.38 -42.53
C LEU A 412 -0.31 23.19 -41.46
N LEU A 413 0.90 23.71 -41.69
CA LEU A 413 2.00 23.64 -40.71
C LEU A 413 1.77 24.54 -39.49
N GLU A 414 1.20 25.72 -39.71
CA GLU A 414 0.82 26.64 -38.63
C GLU A 414 -0.31 26.07 -37.75
N LEU A 415 -1.26 25.34 -38.36
CA LEU A 415 -2.32 24.64 -37.63
C LEU A 415 -1.78 23.37 -36.93
N ASN A 416 -0.79 22.70 -37.52
CA ASN A 416 -0.17 21.48 -36.98
C ASN A 416 1.28 21.70 -36.55
N LYS A 417 1.51 22.66 -35.64
CA LYS A 417 2.86 22.99 -35.13
C LYS A 417 3.59 21.79 -34.54
N LYS A 418 2.85 20.80 -34.02
CA LYS A 418 3.43 19.57 -33.47
C LYS A 418 4.22 18.76 -34.49
N ALA A 419 3.85 18.82 -35.77
CA ALA A 419 4.59 18.16 -36.84
C ALA A 419 6.02 18.72 -37.00
N LEU A 420 6.25 19.97 -36.58
CA LEU A 420 7.55 20.65 -36.65
C LEU A 420 8.47 20.33 -35.47
N ARG A 421 7.98 19.64 -34.44
CA ARG A 421 8.76 19.33 -33.23
C ARG A 421 9.71 18.14 -33.40
N ASP A 422 9.45 17.30 -34.41
CA ASP A 422 10.37 16.23 -34.79
C ASP A 422 11.43 16.82 -35.72
N GLU A 423 12.63 17.04 -35.17
CA GLU A 423 13.75 17.66 -35.87
C GLU A 423 14.07 16.95 -37.20
N LYS A 424 13.99 15.61 -37.24
CA LYS A 424 14.29 14.85 -38.44
C LYS A 424 13.24 15.10 -39.52
N ARG A 425 11.96 15.04 -39.16
CA ARG A 425 10.85 15.33 -40.09
C ARG A 425 10.86 16.78 -40.53
N CYS A 426 11.20 17.71 -39.63
CA CYS A 426 11.31 19.12 -39.96
C CYS A 426 12.44 19.36 -40.97
N GLN A 427 13.58 18.67 -40.84
CA GLN A 427 14.69 18.75 -41.79
C GLN A 427 14.33 18.15 -43.15
N GLU A 428 13.65 17.00 -43.17
CA GLU A 428 13.14 16.39 -44.42
C GLU A 428 12.18 17.35 -45.14
N LEU A 429 11.18 17.86 -44.42
CA LEU A 429 10.24 18.86 -44.93
C LEU A 429 10.98 20.12 -45.43
N TRP A 430 11.99 20.59 -44.70
CA TRP A 430 12.78 21.74 -45.10
C TRP A 430 13.51 21.52 -46.42
N SER A 431 14.14 20.35 -46.60
CA SER A 431 14.80 19.96 -47.85
C SER A 431 13.82 19.91 -49.03
N ASP A 432 12.62 19.37 -48.81
CA ASP A 432 11.58 19.31 -49.83
C ASP A 432 11.09 20.71 -50.23
N LEU A 433 10.87 21.60 -49.24
CA LEU A 433 10.46 22.98 -49.49
C LEU A 433 11.56 23.80 -50.18
N GLN A 434 12.83 23.55 -49.87
CA GLN A 434 13.96 24.17 -50.56
C GLN A 434 14.02 23.73 -52.03
N SER A 435 13.87 22.43 -52.27
CA SER A 435 13.84 21.86 -53.63
C SER A 435 12.68 22.43 -54.45
N TYR A 436 11.51 22.57 -53.82
CA TYR A 436 10.34 23.21 -54.42
C TYR A 436 10.59 24.69 -54.74
N SER A 437 11.15 25.45 -53.80
CA SER A 437 11.44 26.88 -53.98
C SER A 437 12.44 27.11 -55.12
N GLN A 438 13.49 26.27 -55.23
CA GLN A 438 14.45 26.35 -56.32
C GLN A 438 13.81 26.05 -57.68
N ALA A 439 13.02 24.98 -57.78
CA ALA A 439 12.32 24.63 -59.01
C ALA A 439 11.34 25.73 -59.45
N TYR A 440 10.70 26.41 -58.49
CA TYR A 440 9.83 27.55 -58.75
C TYR A 440 10.59 28.75 -59.32
N LEU A 441 11.73 29.10 -58.73
CA LEU A 441 12.59 30.20 -59.22
C LEU A 441 13.04 29.92 -60.66
N ASP A 442 13.53 28.70 -60.92
CA ASP A 442 14.00 28.28 -62.25
C ASP A 442 12.86 28.36 -63.30
N ALA A 443 11.65 27.95 -62.94
CA ALA A 443 10.48 28.06 -63.82
C ALA A 443 10.09 29.52 -64.08
N SER A 444 10.13 30.37 -63.06
CA SER A 444 9.76 31.78 -63.16
C SER A 444 10.69 32.57 -64.09
N ASP A 445 11.98 32.23 -64.10
CA ASP A 445 12.98 32.85 -64.98
C ASP A 445 12.81 32.43 -66.45
N ILE A 446 12.36 31.19 -66.70
CA ILE A 446 12.02 30.71 -68.05
C ILE A 446 10.82 31.49 -68.62
N PHE A 447 9.78 31.72 -67.82
CA PHE A 447 8.61 32.49 -68.27
C PHE A 447 8.95 33.97 -68.54
N ARG A 448 9.79 34.60 -67.70
CA ARG A 448 10.27 35.98 -67.93
C ARG A 448 11.09 36.11 -69.21
N THR A 449 12.02 35.19 -69.45
CA THR A 449 12.86 35.20 -70.66
C THR A 449 12.08 34.88 -71.94
N SER A 450 10.97 34.13 -71.86
CA SER A 450 10.08 33.87 -73.00
C SER A 450 9.20 35.09 -73.32
N ALA A 451 8.65 35.76 -72.31
CA ALA A 451 7.86 36.98 -72.50
C ALA A 451 8.67 38.08 -73.19
N ASP A 452 9.92 38.31 -72.78
CA ASP A 452 10.81 39.30 -73.39
C ASP A 452 11.18 39.00 -74.86
N LYS A 453 11.15 37.72 -75.27
CA LYS A 453 11.37 37.32 -76.68
C LYS A 453 10.13 37.56 -77.54
N GLU A 454 8.93 37.43 -76.98
CA GLU A 454 7.66 37.67 -77.69
C GLU A 454 7.47 39.18 -77.97
N THR A 455 7.84 40.05 -77.01
CA THR A 455 7.77 41.52 -77.16
C THR A 455 8.81 42.08 -78.15
N ARG A 456 9.86 41.31 -78.48
CA ARG A 456 10.91 41.69 -79.44
C ARG A 456 10.71 41.12 -80.84
N ARG A 457 9.54 40.59 -81.19
CA ARG A 457 9.23 40.30 -82.61
C ARG A 457 9.03 41.63 -83.36
N PRO A 458 9.84 41.95 -84.38
CA PRO A 458 9.69 43.18 -85.13
C PRO A 458 8.36 43.16 -85.87
N THR A 459 7.54 44.18 -85.62
CA THR A 459 6.32 44.46 -86.37
C THR A 459 6.69 44.61 -87.85
N MET A 460 6.47 43.57 -88.65
CA MET A 460 6.61 43.66 -90.10
C MET A 460 5.60 44.71 -90.59
N GLN A 461 6.11 45.89 -90.96
CA GLN A 461 5.38 46.89 -91.73
C GLN A 461 4.90 46.23 -93.03
N ARG A 462 3.60 46.05 -93.17
CA ARG A 462 2.97 45.76 -94.47
C ARG A 462 3.03 47.05 -95.30
N GLY A 463 3.84 47.02 -96.36
CA GLY A 463 3.72 47.93 -97.49
C GLY A 463 2.60 47.52 -98.42
#